data_AF-A0A9P1HPA3-F1
#
_entry.id   AF-A0A9P1HPA3-F1
#
_cell.length_a   1.000
_cell.length_b   1.000
_cell.length_c   1.000
_cell.angle_alpha   90.00
_cell.angle_beta   90.00
_cell.angle_gamma   90.00
#
_symmetry.space_group_name_H-M   'P 1'
#
loop_
_entity.id
_entity.type
_entity.pdbx_description
1 polymer ?
#
loop_
_entity_poly.entity_id
_entity_poly.type
_entity_poly.pdbx_seq_one_letter_code
_entity_poly.pdbx_strand_id
1 'polypeptide(L)'
;MDGNDEANEPANNSVDGNGSTDGPGKAFEIFKKNEELLDKLKLLNYENGFLSANFRPIQRHYFTSSTNVGEQFYLFTSLAGWLIRKAGNESFEMPQEFDDPNSTISNILAELRSKVSST
;
A
#
# COMPACT_ATOMS: atom_id res chain seq x y z
N MET A 1 -27.57 54.75 -22.53
CA MET A 1 -26.41 54.62 -21.63
C MET A 1 -27.02 54.36 -20.25
N ASP A 2 -27.68 53.22 -20.04
CA ASP A 2 -27.11 51.87 -19.96
C ASP A 2 -25.87 51.86 -19.07
N GLY A 3 -26.09 51.48 -17.81
CA GLY A 3 -25.10 51.25 -16.77
C GLY A 3 -25.80 50.45 -15.68
N ASN A 4 -25.92 49.16 -15.92
CA ASN A 4 -26.54 48.18 -15.04
C ASN A 4 -25.70 48.07 -13.76
N ASP A 5 -26.24 48.48 -12.62
CA ASP A 5 -25.67 48.19 -11.30
C ASP A 5 -25.89 46.70 -11.01
N GLU A 6 -24.86 45.90 -11.30
CA GLU A 6 -24.87 44.46 -11.12
C GLU A 6 -24.88 44.13 -9.61
N ALA A 7 -26.00 43.54 -9.18
CA ALA A 7 -26.20 43.04 -7.82
C ALA A 7 -25.18 41.95 -7.52
N ASN A 8 -24.28 42.21 -6.57
CA ASN A 8 -23.41 41.19 -5.98
C ASN A 8 -24.26 40.20 -5.16
N GLU A 9 -24.54 39.02 -5.73
CA GLU A 9 -25.09 37.89 -5.00
C GLU A 9 -24.09 37.35 -3.96
N PRO A 10 -24.51 37.01 -2.73
CA PRO A 10 -23.65 36.34 -1.78
C PRO A 10 -23.43 34.88 -2.21
N ALA A 11 -22.15 34.54 -2.36
CA ALA A 11 -21.63 33.22 -2.73
C ALA A 11 -22.23 32.08 -1.87
N ASN A 12 -23.06 31.25 -2.50
CA ASN A 12 -23.30 29.89 -2.04
C ASN A 12 -22.20 28.99 -2.62
N ASN A 13 -21.23 28.62 -1.79
CA ASN A 13 -20.53 27.37 -2.02
C ASN A 13 -20.42 26.62 -0.69
N SER A 14 -21.50 25.89 -0.42
CA SER A 14 -21.53 24.55 0.15
C SER A 14 -20.18 24.01 0.66
N VAL A 15 -20.18 23.79 1.97
CA VAL A 15 -19.41 22.81 2.73
C VAL A 15 -18.77 21.71 1.86
N ASP A 16 -17.45 21.67 1.82
CA ASP A 16 -16.69 20.43 1.62
C ASP A 16 -15.60 20.34 2.71
N GLY A 17 -16.07 20.08 3.92
CA GLY A 17 -15.23 19.44 4.93
C GLY A 17 -14.93 18.02 4.46
N ASN A 18 -13.85 17.84 3.69
CA ASN A 18 -13.29 16.51 3.44
C ASN A 18 -12.51 16.04 4.69
N GLY A 19 -13.19 16.02 5.84
CA GLY A 19 -12.85 15.13 6.93
C GLY A 19 -13.49 13.80 6.58
N SER A 20 -12.71 12.84 6.09
CA SER A 20 -13.18 11.51 5.73
C SER A 20 -13.93 10.90 6.92
N THR A 21 -15.26 10.99 6.89
CA THR A 21 -16.16 10.34 7.86
C THR A 21 -16.29 8.87 7.48
N ASP A 22 -15.16 8.18 7.39
CA ASP A 22 -15.15 6.74 7.38
C ASP A 22 -15.60 6.29 8.79
N GLY A 23 -16.82 5.76 8.88
CA GLY A 23 -17.36 5.25 10.14
C GLY A 23 -16.40 4.24 10.78
N PRO A 24 -16.48 4.03 12.12
CA PRO A 24 -15.50 3.24 12.86
C PRO A 24 -15.31 1.80 12.33
N GLY A 25 -16.33 1.25 11.66
CA GLY A 25 -16.22 -0.04 10.96
C GLY A 25 -15.19 -0.06 9.83
N LYS A 26 -15.09 1.01 9.03
CA LYS A 26 -14.07 1.11 7.96
C LYS A 26 -12.66 1.24 8.52
N ALA A 27 -12.50 1.91 9.66
CA ALA A 27 -11.21 1.98 10.35
C ALA A 27 -10.72 0.59 10.82
N PHE A 28 -11.63 -0.34 11.11
CA PHE A 28 -11.29 -1.71 11.53
C PHE A 28 -10.87 -2.62 10.37
N GLU A 29 -11.36 -2.36 9.15
CA GLU A 29 -11.09 -3.19 7.96
C GLU A 29 -9.58 -3.32 7.65
N ILE A 30 -8.80 -2.26 7.86
CA ILE A 30 -7.35 -2.31 7.60
C ILE A 30 -6.62 -3.25 8.57
N PHE A 31 -7.06 -3.31 9.84
CA PHE A 31 -6.50 -4.22 10.83
C PHE A 31 -6.83 -5.67 10.49
N LYS A 32 -8.08 -5.94 10.15
CA LYS A 32 -8.50 -7.27 9.70
C LYS A 32 -7.72 -7.75 8.48
N LYS A 33 -7.54 -6.89 7.47
CA LYS A 33 -6.72 -7.20 6.28
C LYS A 33 -5.27 -7.53 6.65
N ASN A 34 -4.68 -6.81 7.61
CA ASN A 34 -3.31 -7.06 8.02
C ASN A 34 -3.17 -8.38 8.81
N GLU A 35 -4.18 -8.75 9.60
CA GLU A 35 -4.24 -10.06 10.25
C GLU A 35 -4.33 -11.20 9.24
N GLU A 36 -5.25 -11.09 8.27
CA GLU A 36 -5.39 -12.07 7.20
C GLU A 36 -4.11 -12.19 6.35
N LEU A 37 -3.42 -11.08 6.10
CA LEU A 37 -2.10 -11.08 5.45
C LEU A 37 -1.09 -11.89 6.27
N LEU A 38 -0.95 -11.59 7.56
CA LEU A 38 0.01 -12.26 8.43
C LEU A 38 -0.26 -13.77 8.54
N ASP A 39 -1.52 -14.18 8.62
CA ASP A 39 -1.89 -15.59 8.66
C ASP A 39 -1.53 -16.32 7.36
N LYS A 40 -1.73 -15.69 6.20
CA LYS A 40 -1.27 -16.24 4.91
C LYS A 40 0.25 -16.34 4.84
N LEU A 41 0.98 -15.35 5.37
CA LEU A 41 2.45 -15.40 5.42
C LEU A 41 2.96 -16.54 6.30
N LYS A 42 2.31 -16.81 7.45
CA LYS A 42 2.64 -17.96 8.31
C LYS A 42 2.42 -19.28 7.59
N LEU A 43 1.32 -19.43 6.84
CA LEU A 43 1.07 -20.62 6.01
C LEU A 43 2.17 -20.81 4.95
N LEU A 44 2.74 -19.72 4.45
CA LEU A 44 3.87 -19.74 3.52
C LEU A 44 5.23 -19.90 4.22
N ASN A 45 5.28 -20.11 5.53
CA ASN A 45 6.53 -20.22 6.30
C ASN A 45 7.49 -19.04 6.05
N TYR A 46 6.96 -17.81 6.03
CA TYR A 46 7.73 -16.61 5.70
C TYR A 46 8.92 -16.36 6.65
N GLU A 47 8.85 -16.83 7.89
CA GLU A 47 9.94 -16.64 8.86
C GLU A 47 11.22 -17.34 8.41
N ASN A 48 11.10 -18.55 7.87
CA ASN A 48 12.26 -19.28 7.36
C ASN A 48 12.66 -18.85 5.94
N GLY A 49 11.69 -18.41 5.13
CA GLY A 49 11.93 -18.11 3.72
C GLY A 49 12.25 -16.65 3.39
N PHE A 50 11.78 -15.69 4.20
CA PHE A 50 11.92 -14.25 3.98
C PHE A 50 12.75 -13.58 5.08
N LEU A 51 12.47 -13.87 6.35
CA LEU A 51 13.15 -13.22 7.47
C LEU A 51 14.61 -13.69 7.68
N SER A 52 15.04 -14.74 6.97
CA SER A 52 16.47 -15.11 6.93
C SER A 52 17.37 -13.99 6.38
N ALA A 53 16.78 -13.02 5.68
CA ALA A 53 17.45 -11.84 5.16
C ALA A 53 17.10 -10.62 6.02
N ASN A 54 17.86 -10.33 7.09
CA ASN A 54 17.89 -9.05 7.85
C ASN A 54 16.58 -8.41 8.36
N PHE A 55 15.41 -9.00 8.12
CA PHE A 55 14.12 -8.44 8.51
C PHE A 55 13.66 -8.98 9.86
N ARG A 56 13.05 -8.11 10.66
CA ARG A 56 12.39 -8.52 11.90
C ARG A 56 11.02 -9.16 11.60
N PRO A 57 10.55 -10.07 12.47
CA PRO A 57 9.19 -10.61 12.34
C PRO A 57 8.13 -9.52 12.23
N ILE A 58 7.20 -9.70 11.29
CA ILE A 58 6.16 -8.71 10.99
C ILE A 58 5.14 -8.75 12.11
N GLN A 59 4.96 -7.62 12.81
CA GLN A 59 3.97 -7.51 13.88
C GLN A 59 2.54 -7.47 13.33
N ARG A 60 1.57 -7.88 14.16
CA ARG A 60 0.14 -8.04 13.81
C ARG A 60 -0.49 -6.82 13.14
N HIS A 61 -0.01 -5.61 13.43
CA HIS A 61 -0.54 -4.34 12.93
C HIS A 61 0.54 -3.50 12.22
N TYR A 62 1.63 -4.15 11.76
CA TYR A 62 2.81 -3.43 11.32
C TYR A 62 2.57 -2.51 10.12
N PHE A 63 1.67 -2.88 9.19
CA PHE A 63 1.35 -2.04 8.04
C PHE A 63 0.11 -1.14 8.24
N THR A 64 -0.53 -1.16 9.42
CA THR A 64 -1.79 -0.43 9.66
C THR A 64 -1.58 0.94 10.30
N SER A 65 -0.38 1.20 10.81
CA SER A 65 -0.04 2.45 11.50
C SER A 65 1.28 2.97 10.96
N SER A 66 1.31 4.22 10.50
CA SER A 66 2.52 4.85 9.97
C SER A 66 3.48 5.19 11.11
N THR A 67 4.41 4.29 11.42
CA THR A 67 5.43 4.48 12.47
C THR A 67 6.75 4.92 11.85
N ASN A 68 7.24 4.13 10.89
CA ASN A 68 8.42 4.42 10.09
C ASN A 68 8.10 4.11 8.63
N VAL A 69 7.60 5.12 7.92
CA VAL A 69 7.06 4.95 6.55
C VAL A 69 8.11 4.41 5.59
N GLY A 70 9.37 4.81 5.72
CA GLY A 70 10.47 4.33 4.86
C GLY A 70 10.76 2.84 5.08
N GLU A 71 10.96 2.44 6.34
CA GLU A 71 11.18 1.03 6.70
C GLU A 71 9.98 0.15 6.36
N GLN A 72 8.76 0.64 6.62
CA GLN A 72 7.52 -0.07 6.29
C GLN A 72 7.35 -0.24 4.79
N PHE A 73 7.68 0.80 4.00
CA PHE A 73 7.65 0.71 2.54
C PHE A 73 8.66 -0.30 2.03
N TYR A 74 9.92 -0.22 2.49
CA TYR A 74 10.96 -1.15 2.08
C TYR A 74 10.61 -2.60 2.45
N LEU A 75 10.17 -2.85 3.68
CA LEU A 75 9.72 -4.18 4.10
C LEU A 75 8.56 -4.69 3.24
N PHE A 76 7.61 -3.83 2.92
CA PHE A 76 6.45 -4.18 2.09
C PHE A 76 6.87 -4.56 0.67
N THR A 77 7.72 -3.75 0.03
CA THR A 77 8.17 -4.01 -1.35
C THR A 77 9.09 -5.23 -1.41
N SER A 78 9.99 -5.41 -0.45
CA SER A 78 10.79 -6.63 -0.31
C SER A 78 9.89 -7.87 -0.12
N LEU A 79 8.86 -7.77 0.72
CA LEU A 79 7.91 -8.87 0.92
C LEU A 79 7.17 -9.21 -0.39
N ALA A 80 6.71 -8.20 -1.12
CA ALA A 80 6.07 -8.38 -2.42
C ALA A 80 7.01 -9.08 -3.42
N GLY A 81 8.28 -8.67 -3.47
CA GLY A 81 9.29 -9.31 -4.31
C GLY A 81 9.55 -10.76 -3.95
N TRP A 82 9.61 -11.07 -2.65
CA TRP A 82 9.73 -12.45 -2.18
C TRP A 82 8.54 -13.31 -2.58
N LEU A 83 7.31 -12.77 -2.48
CA LEU A 83 6.11 -13.45 -2.90
C LEU A 83 6.09 -13.70 -4.43
N ILE A 84 6.54 -12.74 -5.24
CA ILE A 84 6.67 -12.90 -6.69
C ILE A 84 7.65 -14.04 -7.03
N ARG A 85 8.82 -14.06 -6.37
CA ARG A 85 9.79 -15.16 -6.53
C ARG A 85 9.19 -16.50 -6.15
N LYS A 86 8.51 -16.55 -5.01
CA LYS A 86 7.85 -17.76 -4.51
C LYS A 86 6.70 -18.24 -5.40
N ALA A 87 6.08 -17.34 -6.15
CA ALA A 87 5.07 -17.66 -7.16
C ALA A 87 5.65 -18.18 -8.49
N GLY A 88 6.97 -18.40 -8.58
CA GLY A 88 7.65 -19.01 -9.72
C GLY A 88 8.37 -18.05 -10.65
N ASN A 89 8.60 -16.79 -10.25
CA ASN A 89 9.50 -15.87 -10.97
C ASN A 89 10.79 -15.64 -10.15
N GLU A 90 11.65 -16.66 -10.10
CA GLU A 90 12.89 -16.62 -9.31
C GLU A 90 13.86 -15.49 -9.72
N SER A 91 13.79 -15.07 -10.99
CA SER A 91 14.63 -14.00 -11.56
C SER A 91 14.17 -12.59 -11.20
N PHE A 92 13.03 -12.43 -10.51
CA PHE A 92 12.55 -11.11 -10.12
C PHE A 92 13.59 -10.38 -9.27
N GLU A 93 13.91 -9.13 -9.61
CA GLU A 93 14.87 -8.33 -8.87
C GLU A 93 14.29 -7.86 -7.54
N MET A 94 15.01 -8.07 -6.43
CA MET A 94 14.53 -7.65 -5.12
C MET A 94 14.71 -6.15 -4.94
N PRO A 95 13.68 -5.43 -4.49
CA PRO A 95 13.80 -4.02 -4.13
C PRO A 95 14.92 -3.78 -3.12
N GLN A 96 15.62 -2.67 -3.26
CA GLN A 96 16.61 -2.16 -2.32
C GLN A 96 16.04 -0.99 -1.51
N GLU A 97 16.63 -0.74 -0.34
CA GLU A 97 16.15 0.29 0.61
C GLU A 97 16.21 1.71 0.03
N PHE A 98 17.17 1.96 -0.87
CA PHE A 98 17.40 3.26 -1.48
C PHE A 98 16.88 3.37 -2.92
N ASP A 99 16.14 2.38 -3.40
CA ASP A 99 15.50 2.45 -4.72
C ASP A 99 14.43 3.54 -4.74
N ASP A 100 14.21 4.11 -5.92
CA ASP A 100 13.13 5.07 -6.13
C ASP A 100 11.75 4.39 -5.90
N PRO A 101 10.91 4.90 -4.98
CA PRO A 101 9.65 4.26 -4.61
C PRO A 101 8.70 4.01 -5.79
N ASN A 102 8.62 4.97 -6.72
CA ASN A 102 7.71 4.87 -7.86
C ASN A 102 8.18 3.81 -8.86
N SER A 103 9.48 3.72 -9.08
CA SER A 103 10.11 2.71 -9.93
C SER A 103 9.93 1.31 -9.33
N THR A 104 10.15 1.15 -8.02
CA THR A 104 9.92 -0.11 -7.30
C THR A 104 8.47 -0.60 -7.45
N ILE A 105 7.49 0.29 -7.23
CA ILE A 105 6.07 -0.05 -7.41
C ILE A 105 5.77 -0.42 -8.87
N SER A 106 6.31 0.34 -9.82
CA SER A 106 6.08 0.10 -11.25
C SER A 106 6.58 -1.28 -11.68
N ASN A 107 7.77 -1.69 -11.20
CA ASN A 107 8.35 -3.00 -11.46
C ASN A 107 7.49 -4.14 -10.88
N ILE A 108 7.05 -4.01 -9.61
CA ILE A 108 6.16 -4.98 -8.96
C ILE A 108 4.85 -5.11 -9.75
N LEU A 109 4.22 -3.99 -10.11
CA LEU A 109 2.94 -4.00 -10.84
C LEU A 109 3.08 -4.57 -12.25
N ALA A 110 4.19 -4.32 -12.94
CA ALA A 110 4.45 -4.87 -14.27
C ALA A 110 4.47 -6.41 -14.23
N GLU A 111 5.13 -6.99 -13.23
CA GLU A 111 5.18 -8.44 -13.02
C GLU A 111 3.82 -9.04 -12.68
N LEU A 112 3.06 -8.40 -11.79
CA LEU A 112 1.73 -8.90 -11.43
C LEU A 112 0.79 -8.89 -12.64
N ARG A 113 0.87 -7.87 -13.50
CA ARG A 113 0.05 -7.79 -14.72
C ARG A 113 0.43 -8.84 -15.76
N SER A 114 1.73 -9.13 -15.93
CA SER A 114 2.18 -10.15 -16.88
C SER A 114 1.61 -11.53 -16.54
N LYS A 115 1.49 -11.84 -15.25
CA LYS A 115 0.92 -13.10 -14.76
C LYS A 115 -0.60 -13.18 -14.86
N VAL A 116 -1.31 -12.06 -14.66
CA VAL A 116 -2.79 -12.03 -14.77
C VAL A 116 -3.26 -12.17 -16.23
N SER A 117 -2.56 -11.58 -17.20
CA SER A 117 -2.93 -11.72 -18.62
C SER A 117 -2.58 -13.07 -19.26
N SER A 118 -1.83 -13.92 -18.56
CA SER A 118 -1.42 -15.25 -19.06
C SER A 118 -2.35 -16.39 -18.62
N THR A 119 -3.45 -16.09 -17.93
CA THR A 119 -4.49 -17.04 -17.49
C THR A 119 -5.79 -16.75 -18.22
#